data_AF-A0A1K1RXL5-F1
#
_entry.id   AF-A0A1K1RXL5-F1
#
_cell.length_a   1.000
_cell.length_b   1.000
_cell.length_c   1.000
_cell.angle_alpha   90.00
_cell.angle_beta   90.00
_cell.angle_gamma   90.00
#
_symmetry.space_group_name_H-M   'P 1'
#
loop_
_entity.id
_entity.type
_entity.pdbx_description
1 polymer ?
#
loop_
_entity_poly.entity_id
_entity_poly.type
_entity_poly.pdbx_seq_one_letter_code
_entity_poly.pdbx_strand_id
1 'polypeptide(L)'
;MIVKEKKRVRPLIGVLLFAISIVLFVITCPLGFIYGLFYTAIQKSVRGIGEYTLQMAISIDQLGNVVMQHILNLLLIKKGGYKFGNRDETISSAIGKNIQLETLSGFGKLIDKILDFIDPDHSLNSIDYHIEPRERAYKQ
;
A
#
# COMPACT_ATOMS: atom_id res chain seq x y z
N MET A 1 -12.42 19.27 19.61
CA MET A 1 -11.36 18.97 18.63
C MET A 1 -10.01 19.02 19.32
N ILE A 2 -9.35 17.88 19.50
CA ILE A 2 -7.97 17.86 20.00
C ILE A 2 -7.08 18.17 18.80
N VAL A 3 -6.53 19.38 18.74
CA VAL A 3 -5.51 19.73 17.75
C VAL A 3 -4.26 18.93 18.12
N LYS A 4 -4.02 17.80 17.43
CA LYS A 4 -2.76 17.06 17.56
C LYS A 4 -1.64 18.04 17.20
N GLU A 5 -0.82 18.41 18.18
CA GLU A 5 0.37 19.22 17.92
C GLU A 5 1.21 18.57 16.81
N LYS A 6 1.50 19.34 15.77
CA LYS A 6 2.32 18.88 14.65
C LYS A 6 3.76 18.74 15.16
N LYS A 7 4.15 17.52 15.54
CA LYS A 7 5.51 17.20 16.00
C LYS A 7 6.53 17.77 15.01
N ARG A 8 7.37 18.71 15.45
CA ARG A 8 8.45 19.26 14.61
C ARG A 8 9.42 18.13 14.26
N VAL A 9 9.42 17.71 13.00
CA VAL A 9 10.39 16.74 12.48
C VAL A 9 11.67 17.50 12.17
N ARG A 10 12.79 17.11 12.78
CA ARG A 10 14.11 17.62 12.40
C ARG A 10 14.52 16.91 11.09
N PRO A 11 14.78 17.62 9.98
CA PRO A 11 15.01 16.99 8.67
C PRO A 11 16.10 15.92 8.68
N LEU A 12 17.23 16.20 9.34
CA LEU A 12 18.35 15.25 9.47
C LEU A 12 17.98 13.97 10.22
N ILE A 13 17.13 14.07 11.24
CA ILE A 13 16.63 12.89 11.97
C ILE A 13 15.78 12.03 11.03
N GLY A 14 14.94 12.65 10.18
CA GLY A 14 14.14 11.92 9.19
C GLY A 14 14.99 11.14 8.20
N VAL A 15 16.02 11.78 7.63
CA VAL A 15 16.97 11.13 6.70
C VAL A 15 17.72 9.99 7.39
N LEU A 16 18.19 10.21 8.62
CA LEU A 16 18.88 9.18 9.38
C LEU A 16 17.99 7.97 9.68
N LEU A 17 16.76 8.20 10.15
CA LEU A 17 15.80 7.14 10.42
C LEU A 17 15.46 6.35 9.15
N PHE A 18 15.32 7.04 8.02
CA PHE A 18 15.09 6.40 6.73
C PHE A 18 16.27 5.49 6.35
N ALA A 19 17.51 5.96 6.42
CA ALA A 19 18.68 5.14 6.13
C ALA A 19 18.78 3.91 7.04
N ILE A 20 18.55 4.07 8.35
CA ILE A 20 18.52 2.96 9.31
C ILE A 20 17.40 1.98 8.96
N SER A 21 16.21 2.46 8.59
CA SER A 21 15.08 1.59 8.24
C SER A 21 15.37 0.72 7.01
N ILE A 22 16.08 1.24 6.00
CA ILE A 22 16.49 0.46 4.83
C ILE A 22 17.46 -0.65 5.25
N VAL A 23 18.49 -0.32 6.05
CA VAL A 23 19.47 -1.30 6.52
C VAL A 23 18.78 -2.41 7.33
N LEU A 24 17.90 -2.03 8.26
CA LEU A 24 17.12 -2.99 9.04
C LEU A 24 16.25 -3.85 8.13
N PHE A 25 15.51 -3.25 7.20
CA PHE A 25 14.64 -3.97 6.27
C PHE A 25 15.41 -5.00 5.44
N VAL A 26 16.55 -4.64 4.86
CA VAL A 26 17.38 -5.56 4.06
C VAL A 26 17.85 -6.76 4.89
N ILE A 27 18.20 -6.55 6.17
CA ILE A 27 18.69 -7.60 7.05
C ILE A 27 17.54 -8.48 7.57
N THR A 28 16.43 -7.87 8.00
CA THR A 28 15.36 -8.59 8.72
C THR A 28 14.25 -9.11 7.82
N CYS A 29 13.98 -8.46 6.67
CA CYS A 29 12.89 -8.84 5.79
C CYS A 29 13.04 -10.28 5.25
N PRO A 30 14.22 -10.75 4.77
CA PRO A 30 14.37 -12.13 4.31
C PRO A 30 14.06 -13.15 5.41
N LEU A 31 14.56 -12.90 6.63
CA LEU A 31 14.32 -13.76 7.79
C LEU A 31 12.85 -13.79 8.19
N GLY A 32 12.22 -12.61 8.28
CA GLY A 32 10.81 -12.47 8.61
C GLY A 32 9.89 -13.11 7.57
N PHE A 33 10.22 -12.96 6.28
CA PHE A 33 9.47 -13.55 5.18
C PHE A 33 9.51 -15.07 5.21
N ILE A 34 10.71 -15.66 5.35
CA ILE A 34 10.87 -17.12 5.43
C ILE A 34 10.11 -17.67 6.63
N TYR A 35 10.29 -17.07 7.81
CA TYR A 35 9.58 -17.50 9.01
C TYR A 35 8.06 -17.38 8.87
N GLY A 36 7.57 -16.27 8.31
CA GLY A 36 6.15 -16.02 8.07
C GLY A 36 5.52 -17.05 7.13
N LEU A 37 6.22 -17.43 6.05
CA LEU A 37 5.77 -18.48 5.14
C LEU A 37 5.61 -19.83 5.86
N PHE A 38 6.61 -20.26 6.63
CA PHE A 38 6.53 -21.51 7.37
C PHE A 38 5.44 -21.48 8.44
N TYR A 39 5.37 -20.41 9.22
CA TYR A 39 4.39 -20.26 10.30
C TYR A 39 2.95 -20.36 9.76
N THR A 40 2.67 -19.66 8.66
CA THR A 40 1.33 -19.62 8.06
C THR A 40 0.98 -20.91 7.33
N ALA A 41 1.97 -21.56 6.70
CA ALA A 41 1.79 -22.88 6.09
C ALA A 41 1.41 -23.95 7.13
N ILE A 42 2.03 -23.93 8.32
CA ILE A 42 1.72 -24.88 9.40
C ILE A 42 0.33 -24.63 10.00
N GLN A 43 -0.03 -23.36 10.23
CA GLN A 43 -1.28 -22.98 10.89
C GLN A 43 -2.53 -23.10 9.98
N LYS A 44 -2.38 -22.75 8.70
CA LYS A 44 -3.52 -22.51 7.78
C LYS A 44 -3.32 -23.10 6.38
N SER A 45 -2.31 -23.94 6.17
CA SER A 45 -2.00 -24.55 4.87
C SER A 45 -1.83 -23.50 3.74
N VAL A 46 -2.14 -23.86 2.50
CA VAL A 46 -2.02 -23.01 1.30
C VAL A 46 -2.82 -21.71 1.43
N ARG A 47 -3.97 -21.75 2.11
CA ARG A 47 -4.78 -20.55 2.38
C ARG A 47 -4.02 -19.54 3.25
N GLY A 48 -3.31 -20.01 4.27
CA GLY A 48 -2.47 -19.17 5.12
C GLY A 48 -1.38 -18.44 4.35
N ILE A 49 -0.72 -19.17 3.44
CA ILE A 49 0.30 -18.60 2.58
C ILE A 49 -0.29 -17.48 1.72
N GLY A 50 -1.45 -17.71 1.10
CA GLY A 50 -2.14 -16.70 0.28
C GLY A 50 -2.56 -15.46 1.07
N GLU A 51 -3.12 -15.64 2.27
CA GLU A 51 -3.48 -14.51 3.15
C GLU A 51 -2.25 -13.67 3.53
N TYR A 52 -1.12 -14.33 3.82
CA TYR A 52 0.13 -13.66 4.19
C TYR A 52 0.79 -12.93 3.01
N THR A 53 0.88 -13.58 1.84
CA THR A 53 1.47 -12.95 0.65
C THR A 53 0.64 -11.78 0.16
N LEU A 54 -0.70 -11.84 0.30
CA LEU A 54 -1.59 -10.72 0.01
C LEU A 54 -1.33 -9.52 0.95
N GLN A 55 -1.15 -9.77 2.26
CA GLN A 55 -0.79 -8.71 3.21
C GLN A 55 0.55 -8.06 2.86
N MET A 56 1.54 -8.87 2.46
CA MET A 56 2.83 -8.37 1.99
C MET A 56 2.68 -7.54 0.71
N ALA A 57 1.88 -7.99 -0.25
CA ALA A 57 1.63 -7.27 -1.50
C ALA A 57 1.00 -5.89 -1.25
N ILE A 58 -0.02 -5.83 -0.39
CA ILE A 58 -0.66 -4.57 0.03
C ILE A 58 0.36 -3.63 0.69
N SER A 59 1.19 -4.15 1.60
CA SER A 59 2.21 -3.35 2.29
C SER A 59 3.25 -2.77 1.33
N ILE A 60 3.67 -3.54 0.32
CA ILE A 60 4.58 -3.10 -0.73
C ILE A 60 3.92 -2.04 -1.61
N ASP A 61 2.65 -2.22 -1.96
CA ASP A 61 1.88 -1.25 -2.75
C ASP A 61 1.75 0.09 -2.01
N GLN A 62 1.45 0.08 -0.71
CA GLN A 62 1.43 1.28 0.15
C GLN A 62 2.79 1.99 0.21
N LEU A 63 3.89 1.23 0.34
CA LEU A 63 5.23 1.78 0.26
C LEU A 63 5.46 2.45 -1.10
N GLY A 64 5.05 1.78 -2.18
CA GLY A 64 5.08 2.30 -3.55
C GLY A 64 4.32 3.62 -3.69
N ASN A 65 3.14 3.73 -3.08
CA ASN A 65 2.33 4.95 -3.09
C ASN A 65 3.09 6.15 -2.51
N VAL A 66 3.87 5.95 -1.44
CA VAL A 66 4.70 7.00 -0.82
C VAL A 66 5.95 7.28 -1.66
N VAL A 67 6.71 6.24 -2.01
CA VAL A 67 8.00 6.38 -2.72
C VAL A 67 7.82 7.04 -4.07
N MET A 68 6.77 6.65 -4.81
CA MET A 68 6.52 7.11 -6.17
C MET A 68 5.54 8.29 -6.23
N GLN A 69 5.07 8.81 -5.08
CA GLN A 69 3.97 9.79 -5.01
C GLN A 69 4.13 10.95 -6.00
N HIS A 70 5.33 11.50 -6.16
CA HIS A 70 5.55 12.67 -7.01
C HIS A 70 5.46 12.31 -8.50
N ILE A 71 5.98 11.13 -8.88
CA ILE A 71 5.90 10.61 -10.24
C ILE A 71 4.47 10.21 -10.57
N LEU A 72 3.79 9.49 -9.69
CA LEU A 72 2.39 9.08 -9.88
C LEU A 72 1.46 10.29 -9.97
N ASN A 73 1.64 11.29 -9.09
CA ASN A 73 0.87 12.53 -9.13
C ASN A 73 1.10 13.37 -10.39
N LEU A 74 2.25 13.22 -11.04
CA LEU A 74 2.56 13.90 -12.30
C LEU A 74 1.96 13.15 -13.50
N LEU A 75 2.09 11.82 -13.51
CA LEU A 75 1.78 11.01 -14.69
C LEU A 75 0.33 10.50 -14.72
N LEU A 76 -0.25 10.16 -13.58
CA LEU A 76 -1.51 9.41 -13.52
C LEU A 76 -2.75 10.26 -13.30
N ILE A 77 -2.61 11.52 -12.89
CA ILE A 77 -3.75 12.38 -12.54
C ILE A 77 -3.67 13.74 -13.21
N LYS A 78 -4.84 14.30 -13.48
CA LYS A 78 -5.02 15.67 -13.96
C LYS A 78 -5.02 16.64 -12.77
N LYS A 79 -4.96 17.94 -13.08
CA LYS A 79 -5.12 19.01 -12.08
C LYS A 79 -6.45 18.83 -11.32
N GLY A 80 -6.42 18.92 -10.00
CA GLY A 80 -7.59 18.74 -9.14
C GLY A 80 -7.85 17.28 -8.70
N GLY A 81 -7.07 16.31 -9.18
CA GLY A 81 -7.20 14.91 -8.78
C GLY A 81 -6.74 14.61 -7.35
N TYR A 82 -7.26 13.50 -6.81
CA TYR A 82 -6.85 12.94 -5.52
C TYR A 82 -5.38 12.53 -5.57
N LYS A 83 -4.62 12.89 -4.54
CA LYS A 83 -3.16 12.76 -4.55
C LYS A 83 -2.70 11.39 -4.04
N PHE A 84 -1.76 10.80 -4.76
CA PHE A 84 -0.91 9.70 -4.27
C PHE A 84 -0.01 10.18 -3.13
N GLY A 85 0.41 9.25 -2.27
CA GLY A 85 1.35 9.51 -1.17
C GLY A 85 0.81 9.28 0.23
N ASN A 86 -0.44 8.86 0.38
CA ASN A 86 -0.94 8.43 1.67
C ASN A 86 -0.31 7.07 2.04
N ARG A 87 0.52 7.06 3.08
CA ARG A 87 1.24 5.87 3.55
C ARG A 87 0.35 4.73 4.03
N ASP A 88 -0.90 5.03 4.33
CA ASP A 88 -1.90 4.08 4.82
C ASP A 88 -2.88 3.72 3.68
N GLU A 89 -2.46 3.85 2.41
CA GLU A 89 -3.31 3.63 1.22
C GLU A 89 -2.50 3.03 0.06
N THR A 90 -3.09 2.11 -0.70
CA THR A 90 -2.48 1.47 -1.88
C THR A 90 -2.52 2.38 -3.12
N ILE A 91 -1.68 2.10 -4.12
CA ILE A 91 -1.75 2.81 -5.41
C ILE A 91 -3.10 2.54 -6.08
N SER A 92 -3.59 1.29 -6.06
CA SER A 92 -4.88 0.91 -6.66
C SER A 92 -6.06 1.68 -6.07
N SER A 93 -6.08 1.89 -4.74
CA SER A 93 -7.10 2.68 -4.04
C SER A 93 -7.09 4.15 -4.48
N ALA A 94 -5.90 4.75 -4.57
CA ALA A 94 -5.74 6.13 -5.06
C ALA A 94 -6.13 6.28 -6.55
N ILE A 95 -5.87 5.26 -7.39
CA ILE A 95 -6.38 5.19 -8.76
C ILE A 95 -7.92 5.15 -8.74
N GLY A 96 -8.53 4.26 -7.95
CA GLY A 96 -9.97 4.13 -7.80
C GLY A 96 -10.67 5.44 -7.44
N LYS A 97 -10.14 6.17 -6.46
CA LYS A 97 -10.66 7.51 -6.10
C LYS A 97 -10.59 8.50 -7.26
N ASN A 98 -9.52 8.45 -8.06
CA ASN A 98 -9.40 9.29 -9.25
C ASN A 98 -10.29 8.85 -10.43
N ILE A 99 -10.74 7.60 -10.47
CA ILE A 99 -11.79 7.14 -11.39
C ILE A 99 -13.12 7.79 -10.98
N GLN A 100 -13.50 7.69 -9.71
CA GLN A 100 -14.73 8.29 -9.18
C GLN A 100 -14.78 9.82 -9.37
N LEU A 101 -13.63 10.48 -9.28
CA LEU A 101 -13.49 11.92 -9.50
C LEU A 101 -13.32 12.30 -10.99
N GLU A 102 -13.23 11.33 -11.90
CA GLU A 102 -12.94 11.51 -13.33
C GLU A 102 -11.63 12.28 -13.62
N THR A 103 -10.70 12.27 -12.67
CA THR A 103 -9.44 13.02 -12.72
C THR A 103 -8.25 12.18 -13.19
N LEU A 104 -8.45 10.91 -13.53
CA LEU A 104 -7.40 10.04 -14.05
C LEU A 104 -6.91 10.49 -15.45
N SER A 105 -5.60 10.50 -15.65
CA SER A 105 -4.97 10.81 -16.93
C SER A 105 -5.18 9.67 -17.94
N GLY A 106 -4.86 9.89 -19.21
CA GLY A 106 -4.91 8.82 -20.22
C GLY A 106 -3.99 7.65 -19.86
N PHE A 107 -2.80 7.95 -19.34
CA PHE A 107 -1.86 6.93 -18.87
C PHE A 107 -2.38 6.23 -17.60
N GLY A 108 -2.97 6.97 -16.65
CA GLY A 108 -3.62 6.36 -15.49
C GLY A 108 -4.75 5.40 -15.86
N LYS A 109 -5.58 5.74 -16.87
CA LYS A 109 -6.62 4.82 -17.39
C LYS A 109 -6.06 3.56 -18.05
N LEU A 110 -4.84 3.63 -18.62
CA LEU A 110 -4.18 2.45 -19.15
C LEU A 110 -3.73 1.52 -18.02
N ILE A 111 -3.14 2.08 -16.95
CA ILE A 111 -2.74 1.31 -15.77
C ILE A 111 -3.95 0.64 -15.13
N ASP A 112 -5.05 1.38 -14.96
CA ASP A 112 -6.31 0.85 -14.42
C ASP A 112 -6.82 -0.36 -15.21
N LYS A 113 -6.84 -0.28 -16.55
CA LYS A 113 -7.22 -1.42 -17.41
C LYS A 113 -6.33 -2.65 -17.25
N ILE A 114 -5.03 -2.46 -16.98
CA ILE A 114 -4.11 -3.57 -16.73
C ILE A 114 -4.47 -4.25 -15.40
N LEU A 115 -4.82 -3.46 -14.37
CA LEU A 115 -5.25 -3.99 -13.08
C LEU A 115 -6.58 -4.73 -13.20
N ASP A 116 -7.56 -4.16 -13.90
CA ASP A 116 -8.87 -4.78 -14.14
C ASP A 116 -8.78 -6.08 -14.95
N PHE A 117 -7.77 -6.22 -15.80
CA PHE A 117 -7.51 -7.47 -16.52
C PHE A 117 -7.04 -8.60 -15.59
N ILE A 118 -6.33 -8.26 -14.51
CA ILE A 118 -5.83 -9.22 -13.52
C ILE A 118 -6.93 -9.57 -12.52
N ASP A 119 -7.68 -8.57 -12.06
CA ASP A 119 -8.74 -8.69 -11.07
C ASP A 119 -9.88 -7.69 -11.42
N PRO A 120 -11.09 -8.14 -11.79
CA PRO A 120 -12.14 -7.23 -12.24
C PRO A 120 -12.48 -6.13 -11.23
N ASP A 121 -12.62 -4.89 -11.71
CA ASP A 121 -12.88 -3.69 -10.91
C ASP A 121 -11.84 -3.46 -9.79
N HIS A 122 -10.58 -3.88 -10.02
CA HIS A 122 -9.52 -3.94 -9.00
C HIS A 122 -9.37 -2.61 -8.25
N SER A 123 -9.27 -1.50 -8.99
CA SER A 123 -9.02 -0.18 -8.43
C SER A 123 -10.21 0.31 -7.59
N LEU A 124 -11.44 0.07 -8.05
CA LEU A 124 -12.66 0.47 -7.35
C LEU A 124 -12.86 -0.36 -6.08
N ASN A 125 -12.66 -1.67 -6.17
CA ASN A 125 -12.72 -2.59 -5.03
C ASN A 125 -11.64 -2.29 -3.97
N SER A 126 -10.53 -1.67 -4.37
CA SER A 126 -9.44 -1.28 -3.47
C SER A 126 -9.72 0.00 -2.66
N ILE A 127 -10.78 0.75 -2.96
CA ILE A 127 -11.11 1.99 -2.21
C ILE A 127 -11.49 1.66 -0.76
N ASP A 128 -12.29 0.60 -0.56
CA ASP A 128 -12.82 0.18 0.74
C ASP A 128 -11.98 -0.93 1.40
N TYR A 129 -10.76 -1.15 0.91
CA TYR A 129 -9.87 -2.12 1.52
C TYR A 129 -9.46 -1.61 2.91
N HIS A 130 -10.18 -2.04 3.96
CA HIS A 130 -9.79 -1.77 5.35
C HIS A 130 -8.49 -2.53 5.65
N ILE A 131 -7.38 -1.79 5.76
CA ILE A 131 -6.03 -2.31 6.04
C ILE A 131 -5.84 -2.62 7.54
N GLU A 132 -6.89 -3.06 8.22
CA GLU A 132 -6.73 -3.65 9.55
C GLU A 132 -6.66 -5.17 9.41
N PRO A 133 -5.74 -5.85 10.12
CA PRO A 133 -5.78 -7.30 10.21
C PRO A 133 -7.18 -7.69 10.68
N ARG A 134 -7.91 -8.51 9.91
CA ARG A 134 -9.25 -8.98 10.31
C ARG A 134 -9.14 -9.70 11.65
N GLU A 135 -9.44 -9.01 12.75
CA GLU A 135 -9.56 -9.61 14.10
C GLU A 135 -10.57 -10.78 14.12
N ARG A 136 -11.48 -10.81 13.13
CA ARG A 136 -12.49 -11.86 12.96
C ARG A 136 -11.96 -13.23 12.52
N ALA A 137 -10.65 -13.40 12.31
CA ALA A 137 -10.05 -14.71 12.06
C ALA A 137 -9.59 -15.45 13.35
N TYR A 138 -9.73 -14.83 14.53
CA TYR A 138 -9.28 -15.39 15.81
C TYR A 138 -10.41 -15.81 16.76
N LYS A 139 -11.66 -15.84 16.29
CA LYS A 139 -12.76 -16.52 16.98
C LYS A 139 -13.17 -17.74 16.17
N GLN A 140 -12.47 -18.84 16.40
CA GLN A 140 -13.02 -20.19 16.32
C GLN A 140 -13.19 -20.70 17.75
#